data_AF-A0A4Z1BFZ8-F1
#
_entry.id   AF-A0A4Z1BFZ8-F1
#
_cell.length_a   1.000
_cell.length_b   1.000
_cell.length_c   1.000
_cell.angle_alpha   90.00
_cell.angle_beta   90.00
_cell.angle_gamma   90.00
#
_symmetry.space_group_name_H-M   'P 1'
#
loop_
_entity.id
_entity.type
_entity.pdbx_description
1 polymer ?
#
loop_
_entity_poly.entity_id
_entity_poly.type
_entity_poly.pdbx_seq_one_letter_code
_entity_poly.pdbx_strand_id
1 'polypeptide(L)'
;MNNNSNQQDNNNEIDLLHVSNSIKKGFNNSLKIIPLSIKFIKKNILILIGLFVIGAIGGFFYNKMNLQYRSNIIVTPNFDTVDYLNEKIAQLNANIQQKDTAFFNKIGIDKSMEISSVSIKPIPDLYKFLNEEDKYYDIFKTLSENSDAKKVSEDLSTSKYFSKHLITITSKKKTDKKVLDQIVKYINSSNFYEVYRVEILQNLKDKIVINDSTILQIDAILKKAGSPSTNTTISLNNDSQLTELVNEKLKLVKENHQLKVHQFNLKYIVTPVNYSENIEDHSGLKGKYHLIFPALLIGLFIIISLIRKFK
;
A
#
# COMPACT_ATOMS: atom_id res chain seq x y z
N MET A 1 3.04 67.70 -54.00
CA MET A 1 1.98 66.68 -53.96
C MET A 1 2.65 65.32 -53.89
N ASN A 2 2.57 64.71 -52.72
CA ASN A 2 3.15 63.42 -52.38
C ASN A 2 2.00 62.63 -51.77
N ASN A 3 1.73 61.42 -52.24
CA ASN A 3 0.90 60.42 -51.54
C ASN A 3 1.16 59.07 -52.20
N ASN A 4 2.12 58.34 -51.64
CA ASN A 4 2.26 56.91 -51.80
C ASN A 4 2.06 56.33 -50.40
N SER A 5 0.95 55.61 -50.19
CA SER A 5 0.69 54.90 -48.95
C SER A 5 0.00 53.57 -49.23
N ASN A 6 0.73 52.52 -48.86
CA ASN A 6 0.27 51.24 -48.31
C ASN A 6 -0.55 50.30 -49.19
N GLN A 7 -0.01 49.11 -49.43
CA GLN A 7 -0.49 47.97 -48.66
C GLN A 7 0.56 46.85 -48.55
N GLN A 8 0.74 46.45 -47.30
CA GLN A 8 1.49 45.32 -46.82
C GLN A 8 0.54 44.12 -46.91
N ASP A 9 0.86 43.13 -47.74
CA ASP A 9 0.26 41.79 -47.61
C ASP A 9 1.39 40.80 -47.31
N ASN A 10 1.43 40.44 -46.02
CA ASN A 10 2.20 39.35 -45.48
C ASN A 10 1.63 38.03 -46.02
N ASN A 11 2.04 37.64 -47.23
CA ASN A 11 1.92 36.26 -47.67
C ASN A 11 2.94 35.41 -46.92
N ASN A 12 2.62 35.08 -45.67
CA ASN A 12 3.14 33.91 -44.97
C ASN A 12 2.53 32.64 -45.60
N GLU A 13 2.69 32.46 -46.92
CA GLU A 13 2.62 31.11 -47.46
C GLU A 13 3.83 30.37 -46.89
N ILE A 14 3.58 29.51 -45.91
CA ILE A 14 4.54 28.52 -45.48
C ILE A 14 4.80 27.67 -46.71
N ASP A 15 5.87 28.00 -47.44
CA ASP A 15 6.26 27.26 -48.62
C ASP A 15 6.58 25.84 -48.17
N LEU A 16 5.64 24.93 -48.46
CA LEU A 16 5.69 23.53 -48.09
C LEU A 16 6.96 22.87 -48.67
N LEU A 17 7.49 23.42 -49.77
CA LEU A 17 8.77 23.01 -50.33
C LEU A 17 9.94 23.47 -49.45
N HIS A 18 9.90 24.68 -48.89
CA HIS A 18 10.90 25.18 -47.96
C HIS A 18 10.90 24.41 -46.62
N VAL A 19 9.72 24.07 -46.09
CA VAL A 19 9.57 23.22 -44.89
C VAL A 19 10.04 21.79 -45.15
N SER A 20 9.64 21.18 -46.28
CA SER A 20 10.08 19.83 -46.69
C SER A 20 11.59 19.77 -46.89
N ASN A 21 12.18 20.79 -47.51
CA ASN A 21 13.64 20.89 -47.68
C ASN A 21 14.37 21.10 -46.35
N SER A 22 13.77 21.81 -45.39
CA SER A 22 14.32 21.96 -44.04
C SER A 22 14.27 20.66 -43.23
N ILE A 23 13.15 19.91 -43.32
CA ILE A 23 13.00 18.59 -42.70
C ILE A 23 13.98 17.58 -43.33
N LYS A 24 14.11 17.56 -44.66
CA LYS A 24 15.08 16.70 -45.37
C LYS A 24 16.52 17.05 -45.01
N LYS A 25 16.86 18.34 -44.87
CA LYS A 25 18.18 18.77 -44.39
C LYS A 25 18.42 18.34 -42.94
N GLY A 26 17.42 18.46 -42.06
CA GLY A 26 17.48 17.94 -40.69
C GLY A 26 17.73 16.43 -40.64
N PHE A 27 16.98 15.66 -41.44
CA PHE A 27 17.11 14.21 -41.52
C PHE A 27 18.47 13.77 -42.09
N ASN A 28 18.96 14.44 -43.13
CA ASN A 28 20.28 14.19 -43.71
C ASN A 28 21.42 14.55 -42.76
N ASN A 29 21.24 15.58 -41.91
CA ASN A 29 22.21 15.89 -40.87
C ASN A 29 22.17 14.86 -39.73
N SER A 30 21.00 14.34 -39.36
CA SER A 30 20.86 13.26 -38.38
C SER A 30 21.53 11.96 -38.84
N LEU A 31 21.45 11.61 -40.12
CA LEU A 31 22.13 10.44 -40.69
C LEU A 31 23.66 10.53 -40.61
N LYS A 32 24.23 11.73 -40.67
CA LYS A 32 25.69 11.94 -40.51
C LYS A 32 26.18 11.71 -39.08
N ILE A 33 25.29 11.75 -38.07
CA ILE A 33 25.63 11.54 -36.66
C ILE A 33 26.09 10.09 -36.43
N ILE A 34 25.49 9.11 -37.11
CA ILE A 34 25.79 7.68 -36.93
C ILE A 34 27.29 7.35 -37.15
N PRO A 35 27.90 7.62 -38.33
CA PRO A 35 29.31 7.35 -38.55
C PRO A 35 30.24 8.20 -37.69
N LEU A 36 29.83 9.42 -37.33
CA LEU A 36 30.56 10.29 -36.40
C LEU A 36 30.62 9.69 -34.99
N SER A 37 29.50 9.15 -34.50
CA SER A 37 29.40 8.45 -33.22
C SER A 37 30.27 7.19 -33.19
N ILE A 38 30.27 6.39 -34.26
CA ILE A 38 31.13 5.20 -34.34
C ILE A 38 32.62 5.58 -34.30
N LYS A 39 33.03 6.62 -35.05
CA LYS A 39 34.42 7.11 -35.01
C LYS A 39 34.79 7.66 -33.63
N PHE A 40 33.86 8.36 -32.98
CA PHE A 40 34.05 8.89 -31.63
C PHE A 40 34.28 7.77 -30.60
N ILE A 41 33.42 6.73 -30.63
CA ILE A 41 33.54 5.58 -29.73
C ILE A 41 34.88 4.88 -29.96
N LYS A 42 35.25 4.59 -31.22
CA LYS A 42 36.54 3.95 -31.53
C LYS A 42 37.73 4.77 -31.04
N LYS A 43 37.70 6.10 -31.22
CA LYS A 43 38.78 7.00 -30.78
C LYS A 43 38.92 7.05 -29.26
N ASN A 44 37.81 7.02 -28.54
CA ASN A 44 37.77 7.23 -27.08
C ASN A 44 37.47 5.94 -26.30
N ILE A 45 37.62 4.76 -26.92
CA ILE A 45 37.18 3.48 -26.32
C ILE A 45 37.87 3.21 -24.99
N LEU A 46 39.17 3.50 -24.87
CA LEU A 46 39.92 3.35 -23.63
C LEU A 46 39.39 4.26 -22.51
N ILE A 47 39.04 5.51 -22.85
CA ILE A 47 38.48 6.49 -21.91
C ILE A 47 37.09 6.03 -21.46
N LEU A 48 36.26 5.55 -22.40
CA LEU A 48 34.92 5.02 -22.10
C LEU A 48 34.97 3.79 -21.19
N ILE A 49 35.89 2.86 -21.43
CA ILE A 49 36.13 1.70 -20.56
C ILE A 49 36.58 2.18 -19.17
N GLY A 50 37.51 3.12 -19.09
CA GLY A 50 37.96 3.70 -17.81
C GLY A 50 36.81 4.34 -17.02
N LEU A 51 35.99 5.17 -17.68
CA LEU A 51 34.79 5.78 -17.09
C LEU A 51 33.78 4.74 -16.64
N PHE A 52 33.59 3.68 -17.42
CA PHE A 52 32.69 2.58 -17.05
C PHE A 52 33.17 1.89 -15.79
N VAL A 53 34.45 1.52 -15.71
CA VAL A 53 35.03 0.83 -14.55
C VAL A 53 34.98 1.73 -13.30
N ILE A 54 35.41 2.99 -13.41
CA ILE A 54 35.36 3.95 -12.29
C ILE A 54 33.92 4.17 -11.84
N GLY A 55 33.00 4.35 -12.78
CA GLY A 55 31.58 4.50 -12.49
C GLY A 55 30.99 3.27 -11.80
N ALA A 56 31.35 2.06 -12.25
CA ALA A 56 30.82 0.82 -11.71
C ALA A 56 31.33 0.58 -10.28
N ILE A 57 32.62 0.82 -10.04
CA ILE A 57 33.23 0.77 -8.72
C ILE A 57 32.56 1.81 -7.80
N GLY A 58 32.49 3.06 -8.22
CA GLY A 58 31.86 4.14 -7.44
C GLY A 58 30.39 3.85 -7.13
N GLY A 59 29.65 3.36 -8.11
CA GLY A 59 28.24 2.99 -7.97
C GLY A 59 28.04 1.79 -7.04
N PHE A 60 28.93 0.80 -7.07
CA PHE A 60 28.92 -0.33 -6.14
C PHE A 60 29.15 0.12 -4.68
N PHE A 61 30.17 0.95 -4.43
CA PHE A 61 30.42 1.51 -3.10
C PHE A 61 29.25 2.38 -2.62
N TYR A 62 28.71 3.22 -3.50
CA TYR A 62 27.57 4.07 -3.17
C TYR A 62 26.32 3.24 -2.79
N ASN A 63 26.04 2.17 -3.52
CA ASN A 63 24.98 1.22 -3.18
C ASN A 63 25.17 0.63 -1.78
N LYS A 64 26.38 0.18 -1.46
CA LYS A 64 26.69 -0.46 -0.17
C LYS A 64 26.53 0.51 1.01
N MET A 65 26.90 1.78 0.84
CA MET A 65 26.77 2.80 1.90
C MET A 65 25.33 3.30 2.09
N ASN A 66 24.50 3.24 1.04
CA ASN A 66 23.12 3.69 1.07
C ASN A 66 22.12 2.55 1.09
N LEU A 67 22.50 1.41 1.70
CA LEU A 67 21.57 0.31 1.90
C LEU A 67 20.38 0.80 2.74
N GLN A 68 19.19 0.41 2.32
CA GLN A 68 17.95 0.68 3.05
C GLN A 68 17.21 -0.62 3.26
N TYR A 69 16.62 -0.75 4.44
CA TYR A 69 15.82 -1.88 4.85
C TYR A 69 14.37 -1.44 4.99
N ARG A 70 13.47 -2.30 4.54
CA ARG A 70 12.02 -2.17 4.73
C ARG A 70 11.54 -3.24 5.68
N SER A 71 10.81 -2.82 6.69
CA SER A 71 10.03 -3.70 7.55
C SER A 71 8.55 -3.39 7.38
N ASN A 72 7.75 -4.42 7.25
CA ASN A 72 6.33 -4.34 6.97
C ASN A 72 5.52 -4.91 8.13
N ILE A 73 4.41 -4.25 8.45
CA ILE A 73 3.42 -4.73 9.42
C ILE A 73 2.07 -4.72 8.73
N ILE A 74 1.45 -5.90 8.60
CA ILE A 74 0.06 -6.00 8.18
C ILE A 74 -0.81 -5.81 9.40
N VAL A 75 -1.76 -4.89 9.34
CA VAL A 75 -2.67 -4.58 10.44
C VAL A 75 -4.13 -4.57 9.99
N THR A 76 -5.01 -4.81 10.95
CA THR A 76 -6.47 -4.72 10.77
C THR A 76 -7.03 -3.74 11.82
N PRO A 77 -7.48 -2.55 11.40
CA PRO A 77 -8.19 -1.62 12.27
C PRO A 77 -9.51 -2.23 12.74
N ASN A 78 -9.82 -2.11 14.03
CA ASN A 78 -11.13 -2.44 14.59
C ASN A 78 -11.91 -1.14 14.87
N PHE A 79 -13.22 -1.23 15.16
CA PHE A 79 -14.01 -0.09 15.65
C PHE A 79 -13.98 1.16 14.75
N ASP A 80 -13.92 0.96 13.42
CA ASP A 80 -13.85 2.04 12.42
C ASP A 80 -12.65 2.99 12.61
N THR A 81 -11.54 2.47 13.15
CA THR A 81 -10.34 3.27 13.48
C THR A 81 -9.38 3.51 12.31
N VAL A 82 -9.85 3.42 11.07
CA VAL A 82 -9.00 3.60 9.88
C VAL A 82 -8.42 5.02 9.82
N ASP A 83 -9.23 6.04 10.08
CA ASP A 83 -8.76 7.43 10.13
C ASP A 83 -7.75 7.65 11.24
N TYR A 84 -8.07 7.16 12.43
CA TYR A 84 -7.17 7.19 13.59
C TYR A 84 -5.82 6.54 13.29
N LEU A 85 -5.83 5.39 12.60
CA LEU A 85 -4.60 4.72 12.19
C LEU A 85 -3.78 5.59 11.22
N ASN A 86 -4.43 6.16 10.20
CA ASN A 86 -3.76 7.04 9.25
C ASN A 86 -3.14 8.26 9.94
N GLU A 87 -3.88 8.91 10.84
CA GLU A 87 -3.38 10.05 11.63
C GLU A 87 -2.19 9.67 12.52
N LYS A 88 -2.25 8.53 13.22
CA LYS A 88 -1.14 8.03 14.04
C LYS A 88 0.12 7.78 13.23
N ILE A 89 -0.03 7.21 12.03
CA ILE A 89 1.09 6.97 11.13
C ILE A 89 1.64 8.29 10.57
N ALA A 90 0.78 9.24 10.21
CA ALA A 90 1.20 10.56 9.76
C ALA A 90 1.99 11.30 10.85
N GLN A 91 1.51 11.29 12.10
CA GLN A 91 2.20 11.87 13.24
C GLN A 91 3.55 11.19 13.51
N LEU A 92 3.59 9.85 13.45
CA LEU A 92 4.84 9.10 13.60
C LEU A 92 5.84 9.51 12.52
N ASN A 93 5.41 9.59 11.26
CA ASN A 93 6.28 10.00 10.17
C ASN A 93 6.74 11.47 10.30
N ALA A 94 5.88 12.38 10.75
CA ALA A 94 6.26 13.76 11.02
C ALA A 94 7.36 13.87 12.08
N ASN A 95 7.22 13.12 13.18
CA ASN A 95 8.23 13.07 14.24
C ASN A 95 9.56 12.45 13.75
N ILE A 96 9.50 11.48 12.83
CA ILE A 96 10.71 10.94 12.17
C ILE A 96 11.42 12.03 11.37
N GLN A 97 10.68 12.79 10.55
CA GLN A 97 11.26 13.86 9.73
C GLN A 97 11.87 14.98 10.59
N GLN A 98 11.23 15.29 11.71
CA GLN A 98 11.72 16.29 12.67
C GLN A 98 12.84 15.77 13.58
N LYS A 99 13.12 14.46 13.57
CA LYS A 99 14.08 13.78 14.47
C LYS A 99 13.76 14.05 15.95
N ASP A 100 12.48 14.03 16.32
CA ASP A 100 12.02 14.30 17.68
C ASP A 100 12.38 13.17 18.66
N THR A 101 13.60 13.22 19.19
CA THR A 101 14.11 12.25 20.17
C THR A 101 13.26 12.14 21.43
N ALA A 102 12.63 13.24 21.88
CA ALA A 102 11.82 13.23 23.10
C ALA A 102 10.54 12.41 22.90
N PHE A 103 9.88 12.57 21.74
CA PHE A 103 8.76 11.73 21.34
C PHE A 103 9.15 10.25 21.28
N PHE A 104 10.27 9.92 20.63
CA PHE A 104 10.69 8.53 20.48
C PHE A 104 11.06 7.85 21.80
N ASN A 105 11.74 8.56 22.70
CA ASN A 105 12.00 8.07 24.05
C ASN A 105 10.70 7.81 24.81
N LYS A 106 9.71 8.70 24.69
CA LYS A 106 8.38 8.53 25.30
C LYS A 106 7.65 7.28 24.81
N ILE A 107 7.82 6.92 23.53
CA ILE A 107 7.22 5.70 22.95
C ILE A 107 8.16 4.48 23.00
N GLY A 108 9.31 4.58 23.69
CA GLY A 108 10.23 3.47 23.93
C GLY A 108 11.10 3.07 22.73
N ILE A 109 11.40 3.99 21.81
CA ILE A 109 12.21 3.75 20.61
C ILE A 109 13.53 4.53 20.72
N ASP A 110 14.60 3.86 21.16
CA ASP A 110 15.91 4.50 21.36
C ASP A 110 16.70 4.72 20.05
N LYS A 111 16.36 3.99 18.97
CA LYS A 111 17.08 4.00 17.68
C LYS A 111 16.34 4.73 16.54
N SER A 112 15.50 5.70 16.86
CA SER A 112 14.64 6.37 15.86
C SER A 112 15.41 7.06 14.73
N MET A 113 16.64 7.51 14.97
CA MET A 113 17.49 8.15 13.95
C MET A 113 17.87 7.23 12.78
N GLU A 114 17.66 5.92 12.93
CA GLU A 114 17.89 4.94 11.86
C GLU A 114 16.66 4.75 10.98
N ILE A 115 15.47 5.13 11.46
CA ILE A 115 14.22 5.12 10.69
C ILE A 115 14.20 6.38 9.81
N SER A 116 13.98 6.18 8.51
CA SER A 116 13.94 7.26 7.52
C SER A 116 12.52 7.71 7.19
N SER A 117 11.55 6.79 7.20
CA SER A 117 10.14 7.10 6.93
C SER A 117 9.23 5.98 7.39
N VAL A 118 7.98 6.32 7.69
CA VAL A 118 6.89 5.35 7.84
C VAL A 118 5.74 5.76 6.93
N SER A 119 5.12 4.78 6.28
CA SER A 119 3.94 4.99 5.44
C SER A 119 2.93 3.89 5.66
N ILE A 120 1.68 4.16 5.30
CA ILE A 120 0.58 3.20 5.36
C ILE A 120 -0.12 3.17 4.02
N LYS A 121 -0.49 1.97 3.57
CA LYS A 121 -1.34 1.75 2.40
C LYS A 121 -2.37 0.67 2.69
N PRO A 122 -3.62 0.83 2.23
CA PRO A 122 -4.60 -0.26 2.25
C PRO A 122 -4.12 -1.44 1.40
N ILE A 123 -4.48 -2.66 1.81
CA ILE A 123 -4.28 -3.88 1.03
C ILE A 123 -5.58 -4.19 0.31
N PRO A 124 -5.66 -3.94 -1.01
CA PRO A 124 -6.89 -4.13 -1.75
C PRO A 124 -7.25 -5.62 -1.84
N ASP A 125 -8.47 -5.94 -1.42
CA ASP A 125 -9.12 -7.24 -1.57
C ASP A 125 -10.55 -7.01 -2.09
N LEU A 126 -10.66 -6.81 -3.40
CA LEU A 126 -11.93 -6.49 -4.05
C LEU A 126 -12.92 -7.64 -3.95
N TYR A 127 -12.45 -8.89 -3.99
CA TYR A 127 -13.34 -10.04 -3.86
C TYR A 127 -14.01 -10.06 -2.50
N LYS A 128 -13.26 -9.80 -1.42
CA LYS A 128 -13.85 -9.71 -0.09
C LYS A 128 -14.75 -8.49 0.04
N PHE A 129 -14.32 -7.33 -0.45
CA PHE A 129 -15.09 -6.09 -0.39
C PHE A 129 -16.45 -6.21 -1.10
N LEU A 130 -16.48 -6.76 -2.31
CA LEU A 130 -17.72 -6.92 -3.08
C LEU A 130 -18.67 -7.98 -2.49
N ASN A 131 -18.15 -8.91 -1.69
CA ASN A 131 -18.93 -9.97 -1.07
C ASN A 131 -19.35 -9.66 0.39
N GLU A 132 -18.88 -8.56 0.98
CA GLU A 132 -19.21 -8.19 2.37
C GLU A 132 -20.65 -7.64 2.49
N GLU A 133 -21.10 -6.85 1.51
CA GLU A 133 -22.48 -6.39 1.42
C GLU A 133 -22.89 -6.27 -0.06
N ASP A 134 -24.12 -6.71 -0.42
CA ASP A 134 -24.68 -6.55 -1.77
C ASP A 134 -24.61 -5.09 -2.26
N LYS A 135 -24.72 -4.14 -1.32
CA LYS A 135 -24.61 -2.70 -1.57
C LYS A 135 -23.23 -2.28 -2.11
N TYR A 136 -22.15 -2.94 -1.71
CA TYR A 136 -20.80 -2.62 -2.20
C TYR A 136 -20.60 -3.07 -3.64
N TYR A 137 -21.22 -4.18 -4.04
CA TYR A 137 -21.25 -4.60 -5.44
C TYR A 137 -21.99 -3.58 -6.32
N ASP A 138 -23.16 -3.11 -5.88
CA ASP A 138 -23.94 -2.11 -6.63
C ASP A 138 -23.19 -0.79 -6.78
N ILE A 139 -22.55 -0.30 -5.71
CA ILE A 139 -21.72 0.91 -5.75
C ILE A 139 -20.55 0.73 -6.73
N PHE A 140 -19.83 -0.39 -6.64
CA PHE A 140 -18.72 -0.67 -7.55
C PHE A 140 -19.18 -0.70 -9.00
N LYS A 141 -20.31 -1.37 -9.28
CA LYS A 141 -20.90 -1.45 -10.61
C LYS A 141 -21.24 -0.06 -11.15
N THR A 142 -22.00 0.75 -10.42
CA THR A 142 -22.39 2.12 -10.82
C THR A 142 -21.19 3.03 -11.09
N LEU A 143 -20.14 2.93 -10.26
CA LEU A 143 -18.91 3.71 -10.46
C LEU A 143 -18.14 3.24 -11.69
N SER A 144 -18.07 1.92 -11.92
CA SER A 144 -17.39 1.31 -13.06
C SER A 144 -18.10 1.51 -14.40
N GLU A 145 -19.40 1.83 -14.40
CA GLU A 145 -20.15 2.17 -15.62
C GLU A 145 -19.69 3.52 -16.21
N ASN A 146 -19.23 4.44 -15.36
CA ASN A 146 -18.83 5.81 -15.76
C ASN A 146 -17.31 6.01 -15.81
N SER A 147 -16.51 5.00 -15.46
CA SER A 147 -15.05 5.11 -15.32
C SER A 147 -14.37 3.77 -15.50
N ASP A 148 -13.08 3.78 -15.83
CA ASP A 148 -12.28 2.56 -15.92
C ASP A 148 -12.37 1.78 -14.59
N ALA A 149 -12.85 0.54 -14.64
CA ALA A 149 -13.01 -0.33 -13.48
C ALA A 149 -11.71 -0.47 -12.67
N LYS A 150 -10.55 -0.34 -13.31
CA LYS A 150 -9.26 -0.32 -12.62
C LYS A 150 -9.06 0.95 -11.79
N LYS A 151 -9.43 2.11 -12.31
CA LYS A 151 -9.35 3.38 -11.56
C LYS A 151 -10.36 3.42 -10.42
N VAL A 152 -11.58 2.96 -10.66
CA VAL A 152 -12.61 2.82 -9.63
C VAL A 152 -12.15 1.86 -8.54
N SER A 153 -11.54 0.74 -8.93
CA SER A 153 -10.91 -0.18 -8.00
C SER A 153 -9.79 0.48 -7.21
N GLU A 154 -8.90 1.26 -7.82
CA GLU A 154 -7.82 1.97 -7.14
C GLU A 154 -8.36 3.05 -6.17
N ASP A 155 -9.38 3.82 -6.56
CA ASP A 155 -10.01 4.84 -5.72
C ASP A 155 -10.75 4.22 -4.53
N LEU A 156 -11.53 3.16 -4.76
CA LEU A 156 -12.13 2.38 -3.68
C LEU A 156 -11.03 1.74 -2.84
N SER A 157 -9.96 1.21 -3.43
CA SER A 157 -8.81 0.65 -2.71
C SER A 157 -8.16 1.65 -1.78
N THR A 158 -8.14 2.95 -2.13
CA THR A 158 -7.67 4.03 -1.23
C THR A 158 -8.68 4.46 -0.17
N SER A 159 -9.91 3.95 -0.22
CA SER A 159 -10.97 4.26 0.74
C SER A 159 -10.79 3.56 2.08
N LYS A 160 -11.51 4.07 3.08
CA LYS A 160 -11.52 3.58 4.47
C LYS A 160 -12.09 2.16 4.62
N TYR A 161 -12.58 1.54 3.55
CA TYR A 161 -13.37 0.31 3.61
C TYR A 161 -12.55 -0.98 3.53
N PHE A 162 -11.22 -0.92 3.34
CA PHE A 162 -10.39 -2.12 3.30
C PHE A 162 -9.97 -2.58 4.70
N SER A 163 -10.34 -3.82 5.03
CA SER A 163 -10.10 -4.41 6.37
C SER A 163 -8.61 -4.58 6.74
N LYS A 164 -7.68 -4.55 5.77
CA LYS A 164 -6.25 -4.75 6.01
C LYS A 164 -5.43 -3.59 5.46
N HIS A 165 -4.43 -3.18 6.22
CA HIS A 165 -3.50 -2.13 5.87
C HIS A 165 -2.06 -2.60 6.05
N LEU A 166 -1.19 -2.16 5.16
CA LEU A 166 0.24 -2.40 5.18
C LEU A 166 0.96 -1.14 5.67
N ILE A 167 1.55 -1.22 6.85
CA ILE A 167 2.47 -0.21 7.35
C ILE A 167 3.88 -0.59 6.88
N THR A 168 4.55 0.32 6.18
CA THR A 168 5.93 0.16 5.70
C THR A 168 6.85 1.12 6.44
N ILE A 169 7.83 0.56 7.15
CA ILE A 169 8.89 1.28 7.83
C ILE A 169 10.17 1.16 7.01
N THR A 170 10.75 2.28 6.60
CA THR A 170 12.03 2.34 5.89
C THR A 170 13.11 2.81 6.84
N SER A 171 14.25 2.11 6.87
CA SER A 171 15.37 2.37 7.78
C SER A 171 16.72 2.21 7.08
N LYS A 172 17.75 2.90 7.57
CA LYS A 172 19.13 2.81 7.03
C LYS A 172 19.88 1.57 7.52
N LYS A 173 19.42 0.97 8.61
CA LYS A 173 19.96 -0.26 9.19
C LYS A 173 18.83 -1.21 9.49
N LYS A 174 19.19 -2.47 9.77
CA LYS A 174 18.22 -3.47 10.22
C LYS A 174 17.53 -2.96 11.48
N THR A 175 16.21 -2.99 11.45
CA THR A 175 15.33 -2.65 12.56
C THR A 175 15.09 -3.90 13.40
N ASP A 176 15.31 -3.79 14.71
CA ASP A 176 15.03 -4.87 15.66
C ASP A 176 13.51 -5.05 15.80
N LYS A 177 13.03 -6.29 15.92
CA LYS A 177 11.59 -6.59 16.15
C LYS A 177 10.98 -5.77 17.28
N LYS A 178 11.73 -5.56 18.36
CA LYS A 178 11.31 -4.73 19.51
C LYS A 178 10.86 -3.33 19.10
N VAL A 179 11.51 -2.71 18.10
CA VAL A 179 11.12 -1.39 17.60
C VAL A 179 9.77 -1.45 16.90
N LEU A 180 9.52 -2.50 16.10
CA LEU A 180 8.23 -2.71 15.45
C LEU A 180 7.11 -2.92 16.48
N ASP A 181 7.39 -3.67 17.55
CA ASP A 181 6.44 -3.87 18.64
C ASP A 181 6.10 -2.56 19.38
N GLN A 182 7.09 -1.69 19.59
CA GLN A 182 6.85 -0.36 20.17
C GLN A 182 6.02 0.54 19.25
N ILE A 183 6.23 0.47 17.93
CA ILE A 183 5.40 1.17 16.95
C ILE A 183 3.94 0.67 17.04
N VAL A 184 3.72 -0.64 17.10
CA VAL A 184 2.37 -1.21 17.25
C VAL A 184 1.74 -0.81 18.58
N LYS A 185 2.52 -0.78 19.67
CA LYS A 185 2.07 -0.30 20.97
C LYS A 185 1.66 1.17 20.92
N TYR A 186 2.43 2.01 20.25
CA TYR A 186 2.10 3.43 20.05
C TYR A 186 0.81 3.60 19.22
N ILE A 187 0.65 2.84 18.14
CA ILE A 187 -0.57 2.87 17.32
C ILE A 187 -1.79 2.46 18.15
N ASN A 188 -1.64 1.52 19.08
CA ASN A 188 -2.70 1.09 20.00
C ASN A 188 -2.84 1.97 21.25
N SER A 189 -2.17 3.13 21.32
CA SER A 189 -2.31 4.06 22.45
C SER A 189 -3.37 5.13 22.18
N SER A 190 -4.60 4.88 22.65
CA SER A 190 -5.68 5.88 22.66
C SER A 190 -6.58 5.70 23.87
N ASN A 191 -6.71 6.75 24.68
CA ASN A 191 -7.63 6.75 25.81
C ASN A 191 -9.09 6.62 25.37
N PHE A 192 -9.45 7.25 24.25
CA PHE A 192 -10.81 7.22 23.73
C PHE A 192 -11.19 5.82 23.23
N TYR A 193 -10.40 5.26 22.31
CA TYR A 193 -10.72 3.96 21.70
C TYR A 193 -10.51 2.78 22.65
N GLU A 194 -9.71 2.93 23.70
CA GLU A 194 -9.53 1.88 24.71
C GLU A 194 -10.83 1.61 25.47
N VAL A 195 -11.62 2.65 25.78
CA VAL A 195 -12.94 2.49 26.41
C VAL A 195 -13.87 1.67 25.52
N TYR A 196 -13.95 2.02 24.24
CA TYR A 196 -14.75 1.28 23.25
C TYR A 196 -14.28 -0.16 23.10
N ARG A 197 -12.97 -0.39 23.04
CA ARG A 197 -12.38 -1.72 22.90
C ARG A 197 -12.77 -2.63 24.06
N VAL A 198 -12.67 -2.13 25.29
CA VAL A 198 -13.02 -2.89 26.50
C VAL A 198 -14.51 -3.26 26.50
N GLU A 199 -15.37 -2.29 26.23
CA GLU A 199 -16.83 -2.48 26.22
C GLU A 199 -17.27 -3.47 25.13
N ILE A 200 -16.76 -3.33 23.91
CA ILE A 200 -17.12 -4.22 22.80
C ILE A 200 -16.60 -5.64 23.03
N LEU A 201 -15.39 -5.78 23.59
CA LEU A 201 -14.87 -7.09 23.97
C LEU A 201 -15.73 -7.75 25.06
N GLN A 202 -16.23 -6.97 26.00
CA GLN A 202 -17.11 -7.48 27.06
C GLN A 202 -18.46 -7.89 26.48
N ASN A 203 -19.09 -7.06 25.65
CA ASN A 203 -20.34 -7.38 24.96
C ASN A 203 -20.23 -8.66 24.11
N LEU A 204 -19.10 -8.87 23.42
CA LEU A 204 -18.87 -10.10 22.68
C LEU A 204 -18.78 -11.33 23.59
N LYS A 205 -18.10 -11.21 24.76
CA LYS A 205 -18.03 -12.30 25.74
C LYS A 205 -19.41 -12.62 26.31
N ASP A 206 -20.17 -11.60 26.66
CA ASP A 206 -21.51 -11.76 27.22
C ASP A 206 -22.44 -12.41 26.19
N LYS A 207 -22.33 -12.03 24.91
CA LYS A 207 -23.06 -12.68 23.82
C LYS A 207 -22.73 -14.17 23.70
N ILE A 208 -21.45 -14.55 23.81
CA ILE A 208 -21.05 -15.97 23.79
C ILE A 208 -21.71 -16.73 24.95
N VAL A 209 -21.70 -16.15 26.16
CA VAL A 209 -22.30 -16.76 27.36
C VAL A 209 -23.81 -16.91 27.21
N ILE A 210 -24.49 -15.88 26.69
CA ILE A 210 -25.93 -15.91 26.41
C ILE A 210 -26.24 -17.01 25.39
N ASN A 211 -25.49 -17.08 24.29
CA ASN A 211 -25.66 -18.10 23.27
C ASN A 211 -25.42 -19.52 23.82
N ASP A 212 -24.38 -19.73 24.64
CA ASP A 212 -24.10 -21.02 25.28
C ASP A 212 -25.26 -21.42 26.23
N SER A 213 -25.84 -20.46 26.97
CA SER A 213 -27.03 -20.69 27.80
C SER A 213 -28.27 -21.05 26.97
N THR A 214 -28.52 -20.34 25.88
CA THR A 214 -29.64 -20.62 24.98
C THR A 214 -29.52 -22.01 24.34
N ILE A 215 -28.31 -22.41 23.95
CA ILE A 215 -28.04 -23.77 23.43
C ILE A 215 -28.40 -24.84 24.48
N LEU A 216 -28.03 -24.65 25.75
CA LEU A 216 -28.38 -25.57 26.83
C LEU A 216 -29.90 -25.65 27.07
N GLN A 217 -30.62 -24.53 26.94
CA GLN A 217 -32.07 -24.50 27.05
C GLN A 217 -32.74 -25.27 25.90
N ILE A 218 -32.25 -25.10 24.67
CA ILE A 218 -32.72 -25.87 23.51
C ILE A 218 -32.48 -27.37 23.74
N ASP A 219 -31.31 -27.76 24.25
CA ASP A 219 -31.01 -29.16 24.56
C ASP A 219 -31.95 -29.76 25.59
N ALA A 220 -32.31 -28.99 26.62
CA ALA A 220 -33.28 -29.42 27.61
C ALA A 220 -34.69 -29.63 27.02
N ILE A 221 -35.12 -28.78 26.08
CA ILE A 221 -36.41 -28.91 25.38
C ILE A 221 -36.40 -30.17 24.48
N LEU A 222 -35.36 -30.35 23.66
CA LEU A 222 -35.23 -31.48 22.75
C LEU A 222 -35.20 -32.82 23.51
N LYS A 223 -34.49 -32.87 24.65
CA LYS A 223 -34.45 -34.07 25.51
C LYS A 223 -35.81 -34.43 26.10
N LYS A 224 -36.62 -33.43 26.49
CA LYS A 224 -37.99 -33.65 26.97
C LYS A 224 -38.91 -34.16 25.85
N ALA A 225 -38.76 -33.65 24.63
CA ALA A 225 -39.54 -34.08 23.47
C ALA A 225 -39.20 -35.53 23.04
N GLY A 226 -37.96 -35.97 23.18
CA GLY A 226 -37.52 -37.34 22.87
C GLY A 226 -37.74 -38.37 23.99
N SER A 227 -38.27 -37.97 25.15
CA SER A 227 -38.55 -38.89 26.26
C SER A 227 -39.94 -39.52 26.09
N PRO A 228 -40.09 -40.85 26.27
CA PRO A 228 -41.40 -41.50 26.14
C PRO A 228 -42.32 -41.06 27.29
N SER A 229 -43.27 -40.16 27.03
CA SER A 229 -44.30 -39.81 28.00
C SER A 229 -45.47 -40.79 27.90
N THR A 230 -45.78 -41.48 29.00
CA THR A 230 -46.83 -42.50 29.09
C THR A 230 -48.26 -42.00 29.02
N ASN A 231 -48.51 -40.69 28.94
CA ASN A 231 -49.86 -40.12 28.81
C ASN A 231 -49.79 -38.69 28.28
N THR A 232 -49.98 -38.44 26.98
CA THR A 232 -50.89 -37.41 26.43
C THR A 232 -50.78 -37.27 24.91
N THR A 233 -51.95 -37.22 24.29
CA THR A 233 -52.28 -37.07 22.87
C THR A 233 -51.99 -35.65 22.37
N ILE A 234 -50.72 -35.22 22.34
CA ILE A 234 -50.29 -33.95 21.71
C ILE A 234 -49.22 -34.22 20.65
N SER A 235 -49.45 -35.26 19.85
CA SER A 235 -48.59 -35.64 18.74
C SER A 235 -49.33 -35.28 17.46
N LEU A 236 -48.79 -34.33 16.69
CA LEU A 236 -48.74 -34.34 15.21
C LEU A 236 -48.34 -33.00 14.56
N ASN A 237 -48.09 -31.91 15.31
CA ASN A 237 -47.62 -30.64 14.71
C ASN A 237 -46.23 -30.15 15.19
N ASN A 238 -45.50 -30.97 15.95
CA ASN A 238 -44.28 -30.54 16.65
C ASN A 238 -42.97 -30.78 15.87
N ASP A 239 -42.98 -31.58 14.80
CA ASP A 239 -41.74 -31.96 14.10
C ASP A 239 -41.09 -30.76 13.39
N SER A 240 -41.89 -29.84 12.83
CA SER A 240 -41.41 -28.59 12.25
C SER A 240 -40.74 -27.70 13.31
N GLN A 241 -41.40 -27.54 14.46
CA GLN A 241 -40.91 -26.68 15.55
C GLN A 241 -39.63 -27.24 16.19
N LEU A 242 -39.53 -28.57 16.34
CA LEU A 242 -38.32 -29.23 16.82
C LEU A 242 -37.18 -29.09 15.81
N THR A 243 -37.47 -29.20 14.51
CA THR A 243 -36.49 -28.98 13.44
C THR A 243 -35.98 -27.53 13.45
N GLU A 244 -36.86 -26.55 13.64
CA GLU A 244 -36.48 -25.14 13.79
C GLU A 244 -35.54 -24.92 14.99
N LEU A 245 -35.83 -25.53 16.15
CA LEU A 245 -34.97 -25.45 17.33
C LEU A 245 -33.59 -26.07 17.10
N VAL A 246 -33.53 -27.22 16.41
CA VAL A 246 -32.25 -27.86 16.03
C VAL A 246 -31.45 -26.94 15.10
N ASN A 247 -32.11 -26.34 14.10
CA ASN A 247 -31.46 -25.42 13.17
C ASN A 247 -30.94 -24.17 13.87
N GLU A 248 -31.72 -23.57 14.79
CA GLU A 248 -31.27 -22.42 15.55
C GLU A 248 -30.09 -22.78 16.48
N LYS A 249 -30.12 -23.96 17.12
CA LYS A 249 -28.95 -24.46 17.87
C LYS A 249 -27.70 -24.54 17.00
N LEU A 250 -27.78 -25.15 15.82
CA LEU A 250 -26.64 -25.28 14.91
C LEU A 250 -26.10 -23.90 14.48
N LYS A 251 -27.00 -22.94 14.24
CA LYS A 251 -26.65 -21.56 13.94
C LYS A 251 -25.95 -20.87 15.10
N LEU A 252 -26.47 -20.96 16.33
CA LEU A 252 -25.85 -20.40 17.53
C LEU A 252 -24.47 -21.01 17.82
N VAL A 253 -24.30 -22.33 17.64
CA VAL A 253 -23.00 -23.00 17.78
C VAL A 253 -22.00 -22.45 16.76
N LYS A 254 -22.40 -22.35 15.49
CA LYS A 254 -21.56 -21.79 14.43
C LYS A 254 -21.19 -20.34 14.73
N GLU A 255 -22.15 -19.53 15.16
CA GLU A 255 -21.92 -18.14 15.56
C GLU A 255 -20.92 -18.07 16.73
N ASN A 256 -21.09 -18.88 17.77
CA ASN A 256 -20.16 -18.89 18.91
C ASN A 256 -18.74 -19.28 18.52
N HIS A 257 -18.56 -20.21 17.58
CA HIS A 257 -17.23 -20.53 17.05
C HIS A 257 -16.60 -19.31 16.35
N GLN A 258 -17.39 -18.58 15.55
CA GLN A 258 -16.91 -17.37 14.88
C GLN A 258 -16.57 -16.25 15.87
N LEU A 259 -17.43 -16.01 16.87
CA LEU A 259 -17.21 -15.01 17.92
C LEU A 259 -15.95 -15.32 18.74
N LYS A 260 -15.73 -16.59 19.11
CA LYS A 260 -14.53 -17.02 19.86
C LYS A 260 -13.23 -16.77 19.08
N VAL A 261 -13.23 -16.97 17.76
CA VAL A 261 -12.10 -16.61 16.90
C VAL A 261 -11.91 -15.09 16.82
N HIS A 262 -13.01 -14.35 16.62
CA HIS A 262 -12.99 -12.89 16.50
C HIS A 262 -12.52 -12.18 17.79
N GLN A 263 -12.77 -12.78 18.96
CA GLN A 263 -12.37 -12.27 20.27
C GLN A 263 -10.88 -11.92 20.35
N PHE A 264 -10.00 -12.66 19.66
CA PHE A 264 -8.56 -12.36 19.65
C PHE A 264 -8.26 -11.00 19.02
N ASN A 265 -8.98 -10.64 17.94
CA ASN A 265 -8.76 -9.38 17.22
C ASN A 265 -9.18 -8.18 18.07
N LEU A 266 -10.21 -8.33 18.92
CA LEU A 266 -10.71 -7.26 19.79
C LEU A 266 -9.79 -6.95 20.99
N LYS A 267 -8.65 -7.64 21.12
CA LYS A 267 -7.62 -7.28 22.10
C LYS A 267 -6.87 -6.00 21.73
N TYR A 268 -6.98 -5.55 20.48
CA TYR A 268 -6.29 -4.38 19.96
C TYR A 268 -7.29 -3.38 19.38
N ILE A 269 -6.95 -2.10 19.40
CA ILE A 269 -7.65 -1.08 18.60
C ILE A 269 -7.30 -1.30 17.12
N VAL A 270 -6.02 -1.57 16.85
CA VAL A 270 -5.49 -1.95 15.54
C VAL A 270 -4.69 -3.25 15.70
N THR A 271 -5.24 -4.34 15.19
CA THR A 271 -4.69 -5.69 15.35
C THR A 271 -3.47 -5.90 14.45
N PRO A 272 -2.28 -6.24 15.00
CA PRO A 272 -1.16 -6.70 14.19
C PRO A 272 -1.42 -8.12 13.68
N VAL A 273 -1.41 -8.30 12.36
CA VAL A 273 -1.67 -9.59 11.70
C VAL A 273 -0.39 -10.31 11.34
N ASN A 274 0.60 -9.58 10.80
CA ASN A 274 1.86 -10.18 10.39
C ASN A 274 2.99 -9.15 10.39
N TYR A 275 4.23 -9.64 10.53
CA TYR A 275 5.47 -8.87 10.46
C TYR A 275 6.38 -9.44 9.39
N SER A 276 7.04 -8.57 8.63
CA SER A 276 8.15 -8.94 7.76
C SER A 276 9.27 -7.96 7.99
N GLU A 277 10.45 -8.46 8.36
CA GLU A 277 11.53 -7.63 8.88
C GLU A 277 12.68 -7.54 7.88
N ASN A 278 13.27 -6.36 7.77
CA ASN A 278 14.60 -6.16 7.20
C ASN A 278 14.76 -6.65 5.75
N ILE A 279 13.75 -6.47 4.92
CA ILE A 279 13.81 -6.70 3.48
C ILE A 279 14.66 -5.59 2.84
N GLU A 280 15.68 -5.95 2.08
CA GLU A 280 16.49 -4.97 1.36
C GLU A 280 15.66 -4.21 0.30
N ASP A 281 15.75 -2.88 0.31
CA ASP A 281 15.02 -2.03 -0.62
C ASP A 281 15.81 -1.80 -1.92
N HIS A 282 15.44 -2.55 -2.96
CA HIS A 282 15.95 -2.37 -4.32
C HIS A 282 14.96 -1.61 -5.23
N SER A 283 14.03 -0.84 -4.67
CA SER A 283 13.03 -0.12 -5.45
C SER A 283 13.63 1.05 -6.26
N GLY A 284 13.11 1.25 -7.48
CA GLY A 284 13.49 2.34 -8.37
C GLY A 284 14.97 2.27 -8.82
N LEU A 285 15.72 3.33 -8.47
CA LEU A 285 17.16 3.49 -8.74
C LEU A 285 18.05 2.93 -7.63
N LYS A 286 17.49 2.65 -6.45
CA LYS A 286 18.25 2.12 -5.31
C LYS A 286 18.75 0.71 -5.62
N GLY A 287 20.02 0.44 -5.33
CA GLY A 287 20.67 -0.82 -5.72
C GLY A 287 21.20 -0.84 -7.17
N LYS A 288 20.82 0.12 -8.03
CA LYS A 288 21.21 0.16 -9.44
C LYS A 288 22.28 1.21 -9.75
N TYR A 289 22.87 1.86 -8.73
CA TYR A 289 23.89 2.89 -8.94
C TYR A 289 25.15 2.37 -9.64
N HIS A 290 25.45 1.07 -9.51
CA HIS A 290 26.50 0.40 -10.29
C HIS A 290 26.29 0.47 -11.82
N LEU A 291 25.07 0.71 -12.31
CA LEU A 291 24.77 0.96 -13.74
C LEU A 291 24.57 2.44 -14.04
N ILE A 292 23.96 3.18 -13.11
CA ILE A 292 23.62 4.60 -13.31
C ILE A 292 24.89 5.47 -13.35
N PHE A 293 25.84 5.25 -12.44
CA PHE A 293 27.07 6.05 -12.38
C PHE A 293 27.93 5.91 -13.65
N PRO A 294 28.18 4.69 -14.19
CA PRO A 294 28.80 4.54 -15.51
C PRO A 294 28.08 5.33 -16.61
N ALA A 295 26.75 5.18 -16.69
CA ALA A 295 25.96 5.84 -17.73
C ALA A 295 26.04 7.37 -17.63
N LEU A 296 25.99 7.91 -16.41
CA LEU A 296 26.10 9.34 -16.15
C LEU A 296 27.49 9.88 -16.53
N LEU A 297 28.56 9.21 -16.11
CA LEU A 297 29.93 9.60 -16.43
C LEU A 297 30.21 9.56 -17.95
N ILE A 298 29.76 8.50 -18.63
CA ILE A 298 29.87 8.36 -20.09
C ILE A 298 29.04 9.44 -20.78
N GLY A 299 27.80 9.68 -20.34
CA GLY A 299 26.93 10.73 -20.88
C GLY A 299 27.57 12.12 -20.75
N LEU A 300 28.10 12.44 -19.57
CA LEU A 300 28.79 13.71 -19.32
C LEU A 300 30.02 13.86 -20.22
N PHE A 301 30.83 12.80 -20.38
CA PHE A 301 31.99 12.82 -21.27
C PHE A 301 31.60 13.08 -22.74
N ILE A 302 30.54 12.44 -23.22
CA ILE A 302 30.01 12.67 -24.58
C ILE A 302 29.58 14.13 -24.75
N ILE A 303 28.81 14.68 -23.80
CA ILE A 303 28.35 16.07 -23.83
C ILE A 303 29.54 17.05 -23.86
N ILE A 304 30.51 16.88 -22.96
CA ILE A 304 31.71 17.73 -22.90
C ILE A 304 32.49 17.64 -24.21
N SER A 305 32.63 16.45 -24.78
CA SER A 305 33.37 16.28 -26.02
C SER A 305 32.64 16.86 -27.24
N LEU A 306 31.31 16.87 -27.25
CA LEU A 306 30.53 17.53 -28.29
C LEU A 306 30.75 19.04 -28.21
N ILE A 307 30.62 19.64 -27.02
CA ILE A 307 30.84 21.08 -26.81
C ILE A 307 32.24 21.51 -27.26
N ARG A 308 33.28 20.74 -26.91
CA ARG A 308 34.66 21.00 -27.35
C ARG A 308 34.88 20.94 -28.87
N LYS A 309 34.00 20.27 -29.60
CA LYS A 309 34.11 20.11 -31.06
C LYS A 309 33.34 21.20 -31.83
N PHE A 310 32.39 21.86 -31.18
CA PHE A 310 31.62 22.99 -31.72
C PHE A 310 32.21 24.35 -31.39
N LYS A 311 33.23 24.40 -30.52
CA LYS A 311 34.06 25.57 -30.24
C LYS A 311 35.33 25.50 -31.08
#